data_AF-A0A5H8LKA9-F1
#
_entry.id   AF-A0A5H8LKA9-F1
#
_cell.length_a   1.000
_cell.length_b   1.000
_cell.length_c   1.000
_cell.angle_alpha   90.00
_cell.angle_beta   90.00
_cell.angle_gamma   90.00
#
_symmetry.space_group_name_H-M   'P 1'
#
loop_
_entity.id
_entity.type
_entity.pdbx_description
1 polymer ?
#
loop_
_entity_poly.entity_id
_entity_poly.type
_entity_poly.pdbx_seq_one_letter_code
_entity_poly.pdbx_strand_id
1 'polypeptide(L)'
;MRSVKVYEETWPLHTPFVIARGSRSEAHVVVVELEEEGVKGIGECTPYPRYGESDASVMAQIMSIVPQLENGLTREALQKLLPAGAARNAVDSALWDLQARQRQQSLAGLLGVTLSPVFTTAQTVVIGTPEQMAASAAALWEKGATLLKIKLDARLISERMVAIRAAVPEATLIVDANESWRPEGLAARCQLLADLNVAMLEQPLPAQDDAALENFIHPLPICADESCHTRSSLKALTGRYDMINIKLDKTGGLTEALALATEAREQGFGLMLGCMLCTSRAISAALPLMPQVSFADLDGPTWLAVDVEPALRFTTGQLHL
;
A
#
# COMPACT_ATOMS: atom_id res chain seq x y z
N MET A 1 -5.21 33.04 -3.38
CA MET A 1 -6.31 32.38 -2.64
C MET A 1 -6.64 31.12 -3.40
N ARG A 2 -6.71 29.97 -2.72
CA ARG A 2 -6.92 28.68 -3.36
C ARG A 2 -8.41 28.37 -3.45
N SER A 3 -8.85 27.67 -4.48
CA SER A 3 -10.17 27.02 -4.48
C SER A 3 -10.02 25.53 -4.20
N VAL A 4 -11.00 24.94 -3.50
CA VAL A 4 -11.00 23.52 -3.11
C VAL A 4 -12.25 22.83 -3.65
N LYS A 5 -12.09 21.67 -4.28
CA LYS A 5 -13.19 20.73 -4.57
C LYS A 5 -12.90 19.39 -3.91
N VAL A 6 -13.93 18.80 -3.34
CA VAL A 6 -13.88 17.49 -2.69
C VAL A 6 -15.04 16.67 -3.23
N TYR A 7 -14.76 15.46 -3.71
CA TYR A 7 -15.78 14.59 -4.27
C TYR A 7 -15.38 13.12 -4.13
N GLU A 8 -16.39 12.26 -4.08
CA GLU A 8 -16.23 10.81 -4.05
C GLU A 8 -16.29 10.24 -5.47
N GLU A 9 -15.60 9.13 -5.70
CA GLU A 9 -15.72 8.34 -6.91
C GLU A 9 -15.74 6.85 -6.55
N THR A 10 -16.54 6.08 -7.29
CA THR A 10 -16.63 4.62 -7.15
C THR A 10 -16.17 3.97 -8.44
N TRP A 11 -15.12 3.15 -8.35
CA TRP A 11 -14.48 2.51 -9.49
C TRP A 11 -14.79 1.01 -9.48
N PRO A 12 -15.41 0.45 -10.54
CA PRO A 12 -15.71 -0.98 -10.60
C PRO A 12 -14.43 -1.81 -10.75
N LEU A 13 -14.37 -2.99 -10.12
CA LEU A 13 -13.28 -3.95 -10.32
C LEU A 13 -13.62 -4.93 -11.45
N HIS A 14 -12.60 -5.38 -12.19
CA HIS A 14 -12.80 -6.38 -13.26
C HIS A 14 -13.09 -7.78 -12.71
N THR A 15 -12.62 -8.08 -11.50
CA THR A 15 -12.95 -9.30 -10.74
C THR A 15 -13.01 -8.99 -9.23
N PRO A 16 -13.73 -9.79 -8.42
CA PRO A 16 -13.77 -9.58 -6.97
C PRO A 16 -12.39 -9.74 -6.32
N PHE A 17 -11.97 -8.74 -5.54
CA PHE A 17 -10.74 -8.78 -4.76
C PHE A 17 -10.99 -9.42 -3.39
N VAL A 18 -10.41 -10.59 -3.14
CA VAL A 18 -10.69 -11.41 -1.94
C VAL A 18 -9.46 -11.49 -1.04
N ILE A 19 -9.63 -11.05 0.21
CA ILE A 19 -8.66 -11.17 1.29
C ILE A 19 -9.28 -11.92 2.49
N ALA A 20 -8.48 -12.23 3.50
CA ALA A 20 -8.95 -12.99 4.68
C ALA A 20 -10.15 -12.34 5.42
N ARG A 21 -10.28 -11.01 5.34
CA ARG A 21 -11.35 -10.24 5.99
C ARG A 21 -12.62 -10.05 5.15
N GLY A 22 -12.60 -10.37 3.85
CA GLY A 22 -13.76 -10.17 2.99
C GLY A 22 -13.44 -9.99 1.51
N SER A 23 -14.46 -9.68 0.73
CA SER A 23 -14.40 -9.45 -0.72
C SER A 23 -14.89 -8.04 -1.08
N ARG A 24 -14.32 -7.45 -2.12
CA ARG A 24 -14.77 -6.17 -2.71
C ARG A 24 -14.96 -6.32 -4.21
N SER A 25 -15.99 -5.64 -4.74
CA SER A 25 -16.27 -5.56 -6.19
C SER A 25 -16.08 -4.15 -6.77
N GLU A 26 -15.85 -3.16 -5.91
CA GLU A 26 -15.63 -1.76 -6.26
C GLU A 26 -14.62 -1.11 -5.30
N ALA A 27 -13.96 -0.06 -5.78
CA ALA A 27 -13.05 0.78 -5.02
C ALA A 27 -13.66 2.17 -4.83
N HIS A 28 -13.93 2.54 -3.58
CA HIS A 28 -14.37 3.88 -3.19
C HIS A 28 -13.15 4.75 -2.88
N VAL A 29 -13.07 5.91 -3.53
CA VAL A 29 -11.99 6.88 -3.31
C VAL A 29 -12.57 8.27 -3.06
N VAL A 30 -11.84 9.09 -2.31
CA VAL A 30 -12.14 10.52 -2.13
C VAL A 30 -11.02 11.32 -2.77
N VAL A 31 -11.40 12.29 -3.59
CA VAL A 31 -10.49 13.13 -4.38
C VAL A 31 -10.57 14.58 -3.90
N VAL A 32 -9.42 15.22 -3.81
CA VAL A 32 -9.27 16.66 -3.52
C VAL A 32 -8.59 17.34 -4.71
N GLU A 33 -9.27 18.31 -5.31
CA GLU A 33 -8.70 19.23 -6.32
C GLU A 33 -8.46 20.59 -5.66
N LEU A 34 -7.22 21.05 -5.70
CA LEU A 34 -6.81 22.39 -5.31
C LEU A 34 -6.48 23.19 -6.56
N GLU A 35 -6.93 24.44 -6.64
CA GLU A 35 -6.52 25.35 -7.71
C GLU A 35 -5.97 26.66 -7.13
N GLU A 36 -4.78 27.05 -7.57
CA GLU A 36 -4.10 28.28 -7.18
C GLU A 36 -3.45 28.91 -8.41
N GLU A 37 -3.81 30.16 -8.71
CA GLU A 37 -3.25 30.91 -9.84
C GLU A 37 -3.38 30.19 -11.19
N GLY A 38 -4.49 29.46 -11.39
CA GLY A 38 -4.77 28.69 -12.60
C GLY A 38 -4.04 27.34 -12.70
N VAL A 39 -3.25 26.97 -11.67
CA VAL A 39 -2.60 25.66 -11.57
C VAL A 39 -3.44 24.77 -10.67
N LYS A 40 -3.69 23.54 -11.11
CA LYS A 40 -4.45 22.53 -10.36
C LYS A 40 -3.52 21.47 -9.77
N GLY A 41 -3.72 21.11 -8.50
CA GLY A 41 -3.14 19.93 -7.87
C GLY A 41 -4.23 18.96 -7.43
N ILE A 42 -4.02 17.67 -7.65
CA ILE A 42 -4.99 16.62 -7.37
C ILE A 42 -4.39 15.60 -6.41
N GLY A 43 -5.15 15.22 -5.39
CA GLY A 43 -4.80 14.12 -4.48
C GLY A 43 -5.98 13.17 -4.32
N GLU A 44 -5.65 11.89 -4.12
CA GLU A 44 -6.61 10.82 -3.93
C GLU A 44 -6.30 10.08 -2.61
N CYS A 45 -7.33 9.61 -1.94
CA CYS A 45 -7.21 8.67 -0.84
C CYS A 45 -8.28 7.59 -0.92
N THR A 46 -8.03 6.47 -0.25
CA THR A 46 -8.98 5.36 -0.13
C THR A 46 -9.37 5.18 1.34
N PRO A 47 -10.59 5.59 1.77
CA PRO A 47 -11.06 5.40 3.13
C PRO A 47 -11.02 3.92 3.54
N TYR A 48 -10.52 3.63 4.74
CA TYR A 48 -10.32 2.25 5.20
C TYR A 48 -11.16 1.90 6.45
N PRO A 49 -12.25 1.11 6.31
CA PRO A 49 -13.14 0.76 7.43
C PRO A 49 -12.46 0.06 8.61
N ARG A 50 -11.39 -0.71 8.35
CA ARG A 50 -10.58 -1.37 9.40
C ARG A 50 -9.90 -0.36 10.33
N TYR A 51 -9.75 0.90 9.92
CA TYR A 51 -9.22 2.01 10.71
C TYR A 51 -10.31 3.00 11.15
N GLY A 52 -11.59 2.62 11.03
CA GLY A 52 -12.72 3.45 11.44
C GLY A 52 -13.08 4.56 10.45
N GLU A 53 -12.61 4.47 9.20
CA GLU A 53 -12.89 5.46 8.16
C GLU A 53 -14.03 5.03 7.23
N SER A 54 -14.82 6.01 6.81
CA SER A 54 -15.79 5.96 5.72
C SER A 54 -15.65 7.20 4.83
N ASP A 55 -16.17 7.13 3.60
CA ASP A 55 -16.17 8.26 2.65
C ASP A 55 -16.72 9.53 3.31
N ALA A 56 -17.88 9.43 3.97
CA ALA A 56 -18.50 10.54 4.71
C ALA A 56 -17.59 11.10 5.82
N SER A 57 -16.94 10.23 6.61
CA SER A 57 -16.04 10.68 7.69
C SER A 57 -14.79 11.39 7.16
N VAL A 58 -14.26 10.91 6.02
CA VAL A 58 -13.07 11.45 5.38
C VAL A 58 -13.38 12.79 4.72
N MET A 59 -14.48 12.87 3.98
CA MET A 59 -14.97 14.13 3.42
C MET A 59 -15.23 15.17 4.52
N ALA A 60 -15.87 14.79 5.63
CA ALA A 60 -16.10 15.71 6.75
C ALA A 60 -14.80 16.28 7.35
N GLN A 61 -13.76 15.44 7.49
CA GLN A 61 -12.44 15.90 7.95
C GLN A 61 -11.82 16.89 6.95
N ILE A 62 -11.87 16.60 5.65
CA ILE A 62 -11.33 17.50 4.61
C ILE A 62 -12.10 18.83 4.62
N MET A 63 -13.43 18.78 4.64
CA MET A 63 -14.29 19.98 4.67
C MET A 63 -14.02 20.87 5.88
N SER A 64 -13.64 20.28 7.03
CA SER A 64 -13.32 21.04 8.25
C SER A 64 -12.09 21.94 8.13
N ILE A 65 -11.20 21.68 7.16
CA ILE A 65 -9.98 22.45 6.92
C ILE A 65 -9.98 23.26 5.62
N VAL A 66 -11.10 23.29 4.89
CA VAL A 66 -11.25 24.07 3.64
C VAL A 66 -10.91 25.55 3.84
N PRO A 67 -11.39 26.25 4.89
CA PRO A 67 -11.03 27.65 5.10
C PRO A 67 -9.52 27.88 5.23
N GLN A 68 -8.80 26.95 5.86
CA GLN A 68 -7.34 27.00 6.00
C GLN A 68 -6.66 26.74 4.65
N LEU A 69 -7.17 25.79 3.86
CA LEU A 69 -6.68 25.51 2.50
C LEU A 69 -6.81 26.71 1.57
N GLU A 70 -7.97 27.37 1.57
CA GLU A 70 -8.24 28.59 0.78
C GLU A 70 -7.27 29.74 1.16
N ASN A 71 -6.89 29.79 2.44
CA ASN A 71 -5.95 30.74 3.03
C ASN A 71 -4.47 30.29 2.99
N GLY A 72 -4.12 29.32 2.14
CA GLY A 72 -2.73 29.01 1.85
C GLY A 72 -2.07 28.00 2.79
N LEU A 73 -2.83 27.10 3.42
CA LEU A 73 -2.31 26.03 4.27
C LEU A 73 -1.11 25.29 3.62
N THR A 74 -0.02 25.11 4.36
CA THR A 74 1.15 24.36 3.89
C THR A 74 1.10 22.90 4.34
N ARG A 75 1.89 22.03 3.69
CA ARG A 75 1.98 20.61 4.08
C ARG A 75 2.48 20.43 5.50
N GLU A 76 3.42 21.27 5.95
CA GLU A 76 3.99 21.22 7.29
C GLU A 76 2.94 21.58 8.35
N ALA A 77 2.07 22.56 8.05
CA ALA A 77 0.95 22.92 8.91
C ALA A 77 -0.15 21.85 8.89
N LEU A 78 -0.41 21.23 7.72
CA LEU A 78 -1.38 20.14 7.56
C LEU A 78 -1.08 18.96 8.50
N GLN A 79 0.20 18.61 8.69
CA GLN A 79 0.61 17.51 9.60
C GLN A 79 0.14 17.70 11.05
N LYS A 80 -0.14 18.95 11.47
CA LYS A 80 -0.60 19.30 12.81
C LYS A 80 -2.12 19.50 12.90
N LEU A 81 -2.78 19.73 11.77
CA LEU A 81 -4.21 20.03 11.68
C LEU A 81 -5.06 18.78 11.56
N LEU A 82 -4.59 17.79 10.78
CA LEU A 82 -5.27 16.50 10.63
C LEU A 82 -4.40 15.36 11.19
N PRO A 83 -5.02 14.33 11.79
CA PRO A 83 -4.33 13.09 12.12
C PRO A 83 -3.91 12.35 10.86
N ALA A 84 -3.04 11.35 11.01
CA ALA A 84 -2.75 10.42 9.93
C ALA A 84 -4.02 9.62 9.56
N GLY A 85 -4.24 9.42 8.26
CA GLY A 85 -5.44 8.80 7.71
C GLY A 85 -5.71 9.26 6.28
N ALA A 86 -6.71 8.67 5.64
CA ALA A 86 -7.07 8.92 4.25
C ALA A 86 -7.34 10.41 3.98
N ALA A 87 -8.05 11.10 4.88
CA ALA A 87 -8.34 12.54 4.73
C ALA A 87 -7.08 13.41 4.58
N ARG A 88 -6.07 13.18 5.43
CA ARG A 88 -4.81 13.91 5.33
C ARG A 88 -4.01 13.50 4.10
N ASN A 89 -4.09 12.23 3.70
CA ASN A 89 -3.43 11.74 2.48
C ASN A 89 -3.91 12.49 1.22
N ALA A 90 -5.22 12.61 1.01
CA ALA A 90 -5.75 13.30 -0.17
C ALA A 90 -5.28 14.76 -0.23
N VAL A 91 -5.31 15.47 0.90
CA VAL A 91 -4.90 16.88 0.96
C VAL A 91 -3.38 17.04 0.80
N ASP A 92 -2.58 16.21 1.48
CA ASP A 92 -1.11 16.24 1.37
C ASP A 92 -0.66 15.96 -0.07
N SER A 93 -1.24 14.94 -0.69
CA SER A 93 -0.99 14.58 -2.09
C SER A 93 -1.38 15.70 -3.05
N ALA A 94 -2.55 16.34 -2.85
CA ALA A 94 -2.97 17.48 -3.66
C ALA A 94 -2.03 18.69 -3.54
N LEU A 95 -1.51 18.95 -2.34
CA LEU A 95 -0.52 20.02 -2.11
C LEU A 95 0.84 19.69 -2.76
N TRP A 96 1.27 18.43 -2.72
CA TRP A 96 2.47 17.98 -3.43
C TRP A 96 2.33 18.15 -4.95
N ASP A 97 1.21 17.70 -5.52
CA ASP A 97 0.94 17.83 -6.95
C ASP A 97 0.84 19.31 -7.38
N LEU A 98 0.15 20.14 -6.61
CA LEU A 98 0.06 21.59 -6.85
C LEU A 98 1.45 22.23 -6.90
N GLN A 99 2.30 21.96 -5.90
CA GLN A 99 3.64 22.53 -5.84
C GLN A 99 4.52 22.05 -7.01
N ALA A 100 4.46 20.77 -7.36
CA ALA A 100 5.23 20.21 -8.46
C ALA A 100 4.84 20.89 -9.79
N ARG A 101 3.54 21.07 -10.03
CA ARG A 101 3.01 21.72 -11.24
C ARG A 101 3.30 23.22 -11.29
N GLN A 102 3.18 23.95 -10.17
CA GLN A 102 3.57 25.37 -10.09
C GLN A 102 5.04 25.57 -10.47
N ARG A 103 5.89 24.60 -10.15
CA ARG A 103 7.31 24.58 -10.51
C ARG A 103 7.61 23.95 -11.88
N GLN A 104 6.59 23.46 -12.58
CA GLN A 104 6.72 22.73 -13.85
C GLN A 104 7.69 21.54 -13.74
N GLN A 105 7.63 20.82 -12.61
CA GLN A 105 8.44 19.65 -12.31
C GLN A 105 7.54 18.44 -12.10
N SER A 106 8.07 17.24 -12.34
CA SER A 106 7.46 16.02 -11.80
C SER A 106 7.61 15.99 -10.28
N LEU A 107 6.76 15.24 -9.59
CA LEU A 107 6.86 15.06 -8.14
C LEU A 107 8.22 14.48 -7.72
N ALA A 108 8.73 13.51 -8.48
CA ALA A 108 10.06 12.96 -8.28
C ALA A 108 11.17 14.00 -8.50
N GLY A 109 11.06 14.83 -9.54
CA GLY A 109 12.00 15.92 -9.81
C GLY A 109 12.01 16.99 -8.73
N LEU A 110 10.83 17.34 -8.19
CA LEU A 110 10.68 18.26 -7.06
C LEU A 110 11.39 17.73 -5.80
N LEU A 111 11.35 16.42 -5.59
CA LEU A 111 12.01 15.72 -4.47
C LEU A 111 13.48 15.38 -4.74
N GLY A 112 13.99 15.63 -5.95
CA GLY A 112 15.34 15.26 -6.34
C GLY A 112 15.57 13.74 -6.44
N VAL A 113 14.51 12.96 -6.62
CA VAL A 113 14.56 11.50 -6.69
C VAL A 113 14.58 11.04 -8.15
N THR A 114 15.49 10.13 -8.49
CA THR A 114 15.53 9.48 -9.80
C THR A 114 14.71 8.18 -9.75
N LEU A 115 13.76 8.05 -10.68
CA LEU A 115 12.95 6.84 -10.83
C LEU A 115 13.48 6.00 -12.00
N SER A 116 13.50 4.68 -11.82
CA SER A 116 13.69 3.74 -12.93
C SER A 116 12.54 3.88 -13.93
N PRO A 117 12.77 3.70 -15.24
CA PRO A 117 11.68 3.69 -16.23
C PRO A 117 10.73 2.51 -16.05
N VAL A 118 11.19 1.42 -15.43
CA VAL A 118 10.38 0.22 -15.15
C VAL A 118 10.61 -0.24 -13.72
N PHE A 119 9.51 -0.56 -13.03
CA PHE A 119 9.52 -1.13 -11.69
C PHE A 119 8.79 -2.47 -11.66
N THR A 120 9.33 -3.43 -10.90
CA THR A 120 8.58 -4.63 -10.53
C THR A 120 7.55 -4.27 -9.47
N THR A 121 6.30 -4.63 -9.69
CA THR A 121 5.23 -4.60 -8.69
C THR A 121 4.74 -6.01 -8.44
N ALA A 122 4.39 -6.31 -7.20
CA ALA A 122 3.75 -7.57 -6.86
C ALA A 122 2.45 -7.73 -7.67
N GLN A 123 2.14 -8.97 -8.04
CA GLN A 123 0.80 -9.34 -8.52
C GLN A 123 0.11 -10.18 -7.46
N THR A 124 -1.07 -9.74 -7.06
CA THR A 124 -1.83 -10.42 -6.01
C THR A 124 -2.48 -11.71 -6.54
N VAL A 125 -2.19 -12.83 -5.87
CA VAL A 125 -2.92 -14.11 -6.00
C VAL A 125 -3.92 -14.19 -4.85
N VAL A 126 -5.20 -14.09 -5.18
CA VAL A 126 -6.29 -14.11 -4.19
C VAL A 126 -6.51 -15.50 -3.58
N ILE A 127 -7.18 -15.54 -2.44
CA ILE A 127 -7.49 -16.79 -1.72
C ILE A 127 -8.43 -17.66 -2.58
N GLY A 128 -8.05 -18.93 -2.78
CA GLY A 128 -8.83 -19.95 -3.49
C GLY A 128 -8.52 -21.37 -2.99
N THR A 129 -8.90 -22.41 -3.74
CA THR A 129 -8.37 -23.76 -3.51
C THR A 129 -6.87 -23.83 -3.90
N PRO A 130 -6.09 -24.81 -3.41
CA PRO A 130 -4.69 -24.96 -3.81
C PRO A 130 -4.48 -24.96 -5.33
N GLU A 131 -5.35 -25.65 -6.08
CA GLU A 131 -5.27 -25.76 -7.54
C GLU A 131 -5.57 -24.43 -8.22
N GLN A 132 -6.59 -23.70 -7.76
CA GLN A 132 -6.96 -22.40 -8.29
C GLN A 132 -5.85 -21.38 -8.09
N MET A 133 -5.25 -21.35 -6.89
CA MET A 133 -4.17 -20.43 -6.57
C MET A 133 -2.90 -20.77 -7.35
N ALA A 134 -2.55 -22.06 -7.49
CA ALA A 134 -1.41 -22.49 -8.30
C ALA A 134 -1.59 -22.14 -9.79
N ALA A 135 -2.78 -22.37 -10.34
CA ALA A 135 -3.10 -22.01 -11.73
C ALA A 135 -3.06 -20.48 -11.94
N SER A 136 -3.58 -19.69 -10.99
CA SER A 136 -3.51 -18.23 -11.04
C SER A 136 -2.05 -17.73 -10.97
N ALA A 137 -1.25 -18.29 -10.07
CA ALA A 137 0.17 -17.96 -9.96
C ALA A 137 0.95 -18.28 -11.25
N ALA A 138 0.73 -19.47 -11.83
CA ALA A 138 1.33 -19.87 -13.10
C ALA A 138 0.93 -18.93 -14.24
N ALA A 139 -0.36 -18.58 -14.36
CA ALA A 139 -0.85 -17.68 -15.40
C ALA A 139 -0.28 -16.26 -15.28
N LEU A 140 -0.05 -15.76 -14.07
CA LEU A 140 0.62 -14.46 -13.84
C LEU A 140 2.11 -14.53 -14.19
N TRP A 141 2.78 -15.60 -13.78
CA TRP A 141 4.19 -15.85 -14.08
C TRP A 141 4.45 -15.95 -15.59
N GLU A 142 3.64 -16.73 -16.32
CA GLU A 142 3.70 -16.85 -17.78
C GLU A 142 3.52 -15.50 -18.50
N LYS A 143 2.77 -14.58 -17.89
CA LYS A 143 2.56 -13.22 -18.40
C LYS A 143 3.66 -12.23 -17.98
N GLY A 144 4.68 -12.68 -17.25
CA GLY A 144 5.86 -11.89 -16.90
C GLY A 144 5.94 -11.41 -15.45
N ALA A 145 4.98 -11.74 -14.59
CA ALA A 145 5.05 -11.34 -13.19
C ALA A 145 6.07 -12.18 -12.42
N THR A 146 7.14 -11.54 -11.96
CA THR A 146 8.22 -12.23 -11.22
C THR A 146 8.09 -12.15 -9.70
N LEU A 147 7.29 -11.20 -9.21
CA LEU A 147 6.94 -11.03 -7.79
C LEU A 147 5.44 -11.29 -7.61
N LEU A 148 5.09 -12.30 -6.83
CA LEU A 148 3.71 -12.67 -6.55
C LEU A 148 3.42 -12.50 -5.06
N LYS A 149 2.31 -11.80 -4.75
CA LYS A 149 1.80 -11.62 -3.39
C LYS A 149 0.66 -12.59 -3.14
N ILE A 150 0.90 -13.59 -2.31
CA ILE A 150 -0.05 -14.67 -2.05
C ILE A 150 -0.92 -14.31 -0.84
N LYS A 151 -2.21 -14.11 -1.07
CA LYS A 151 -3.18 -13.91 0.02
C LYS A 151 -3.53 -15.24 0.65
N LEU A 152 -3.43 -15.35 1.98
CA LEU A 152 -3.81 -16.54 2.73
C LEU A 152 -4.76 -16.21 3.89
N ASP A 153 -5.65 -17.16 4.18
CA ASP A 153 -6.32 -17.25 5.47
C ASP A 153 -5.63 -18.31 6.36
N ALA A 154 -6.25 -18.69 7.48
CA ALA A 154 -5.73 -19.71 8.40
C ALA A 154 -5.95 -21.16 7.96
N ARG A 155 -6.41 -21.41 6.71
CA ARG A 155 -6.76 -22.75 6.20
C ARG A 155 -5.82 -23.17 5.08
N LEU A 156 -5.58 -24.48 4.98
CA LEU A 156 -4.84 -25.11 3.86
C LEU A 156 -3.49 -24.42 3.53
N ILE A 157 -2.83 -23.85 4.55
CA ILE A 157 -1.62 -23.03 4.36
C ILE A 157 -0.55 -23.86 3.63
N SER A 158 -0.30 -25.08 4.12
CA SER A 158 0.69 -25.98 3.54
C SER A 158 0.34 -26.39 2.12
N GLU A 159 -0.89 -26.88 1.91
CA GLU A 159 -1.33 -27.36 0.61
C GLU A 159 -1.29 -26.26 -0.45
N ARG A 160 -1.77 -25.05 -0.11
CA ARG A 160 -1.75 -23.90 -1.01
C ARG A 160 -0.32 -23.48 -1.34
N MET A 161 0.54 -23.31 -0.34
CA MET A 161 1.90 -22.83 -0.59
C MET A 161 2.76 -23.84 -1.34
N VAL A 162 2.63 -25.14 -1.05
CA VAL A 162 3.33 -26.20 -1.80
C VAL A 162 2.87 -26.23 -3.25
N ALA A 163 1.55 -26.15 -3.50
CA ALA A 163 1.01 -26.14 -4.87
C ALA A 163 1.48 -24.91 -5.67
N ILE A 164 1.45 -23.72 -5.06
CA ILE A 164 1.91 -22.48 -5.69
C ILE A 164 3.41 -22.55 -5.98
N ARG A 165 4.24 -22.91 -4.99
CA ARG A 165 5.69 -23.02 -5.21
C ARG A 165 6.04 -24.03 -6.29
N ALA A 166 5.34 -25.17 -6.37
CA ALA A 166 5.54 -26.16 -7.42
C ALA A 166 5.19 -25.62 -8.82
N ALA A 167 4.14 -24.79 -8.93
CA ALA A 167 3.72 -24.19 -10.19
C ALA A 167 4.64 -23.05 -10.65
N VAL A 168 5.24 -22.30 -9.72
CA VAL A 168 6.13 -21.16 -9.99
C VAL A 168 7.43 -21.26 -9.18
N PRO A 169 8.33 -22.21 -9.52
CA PRO A 169 9.52 -22.51 -8.72
C PRO A 169 10.49 -21.32 -8.61
N GLU A 170 10.54 -20.46 -9.63
CA GLU A 170 11.46 -19.32 -9.71
C GLU A 170 10.84 -17.98 -9.29
N ALA A 171 9.53 -17.94 -9.04
CA ALA A 171 8.87 -16.70 -8.62
C ALA A 171 9.34 -16.26 -7.24
N THR A 172 9.54 -14.95 -7.08
CA THR A 172 9.64 -14.36 -5.75
C THR A 172 8.25 -14.34 -5.14
N LEU A 173 8.06 -15.07 -4.05
CA LEU A 173 6.78 -15.14 -3.35
C LEU A 173 6.88 -14.34 -2.06
N ILE A 174 5.92 -13.44 -1.86
CA ILE A 174 5.64 -12.84 -0.56
C ILE A 174 4.24 -13.26 -0.14
N VAL A 175 4.02 -13.51 1.15
CA VAL A 175 2.74 -14.01 1.67
C VAL A 175 2.11 -12.94 2.53
N ASP A 176 0.81 -12.71 2.38
CA ASP A 176 0.05 -11.80 3.22
C ASP A 176 -1.13 -12.54 3.84
N ALA A 177 -1.07 -12.66 5.17
CA ALA A 177 -2.06 -13.37 5.97
C ALA A 177 -3.17 -12.45 6.51
N ASN A 178 -3.07 -11.13 6.31
CA ASN A 178 -4.05 -10.11 6.70
C ASN A 178 -4.67 -10.36 8.08
N GLU A 179 -3.82 -10.50 9.11
CA GLU A 179 -4.19 -10.67 10.52
C GLU A 179 -4.93 -12.00 10.84
N SER A 180 -4.97 -12.94 9.91
CA SER A 180 -5.84 -14.11 10.04
C SER A 180 -5.25 -15.26 10.85
N TRP A 181 -3.93 -15.29 11.05
CA TRP A 181 -3.28 -16.38 11.77
C TRP A 181 -3.33 -16.17 13.29
N ARG A 182 -2.83 -17.17 14.02
CA ARG A 182 -2.80 -17.20 15.49
C ARG A 182 -1.40 -17.56 15.98
N PRO A 183 -1.03 -17.16 17.22
CA PRO A 183 0.24 -17.50 17.83
C PRO A 183 0.56 -19.00 17.79
N GLU A 184 -0.46 -19.84 18.02
CA GLU A 184 -0.29 -21.29 18.03
C GLU A 184 0.16 -21.82 16.67
N GLY A 185 1.35 -22.42 16.67
CA GLY A 185 1.97 -22.98 15.46
C GLY A 185 2.58 -21.95 14.51
N LEU A 186 2.66 -20.67 14.90
CA LEU A 186 3.18 -19.61 14.03
C LEU A 186 4.62 -19.87 13.59
N ALA A 187 5.51 -20.25 14.52
CA ALA A 187 6.92 -20.54 14.21
C ALA A 187 7.05 -21.67 13.17
N ALA A 188 6.25 -22.74 13.29
CA ALA A 188 6.25 -23.84 12.34
C ALA A 188 5.72 -23.42 10.95
N ARG A 189 4.69 -22.55 10.91
CA ARG A 189 4.21 -21.98 9.64
C ARG A 189 5.27 -21.09 8.99
N CYS A 190 5.96 -20.26 9.77
CA CYS A 190 7.06 -19.45 9.27
C CYS A 190 8.19 -20.33 8.72
N GLN A 191 8.54 -21.41 9.42
CA GLN A 191 9.55 -22.36 8.95
C GLN A 191 9.15 -23.01 7.63
N LEU A 192 7.90 -23.43 7.48
CA LEU A 192 7.38 -23.94 6.21
C LEU A 192 7.52 -22.92 5.07
N LEU A 193 7.21 -21.63 5.31
CA LEU A 193 7.38 -20.59 4.30
C LEU A 193 8.87 -20.42 3.93
N ALA A 194 9.77 -20.47 4.91
CA ALA A 194 11.21 -20.41 4.68
C ALA A 194 11.72 -21.62 3.87
N ASP A 195 11.26 -22.83 4.19
CA ASP A 195 11.60 -24.06 3.46
C ASP A 195 11.13 -24.00 2.00
N LEU A 196 10.04 -23.27 1.72
CA LEU A 196 9.52 -22.98 0.38
C LEU A 196 10.13 -21.72 -0.26
N ASN A 197 11.20 -21.17 0.32
CA ASN A 197 11.91 -19.98 -0.17
C ASN A 197 10.97 -18.78 -0.39
N VAL A 198 10.04 -18.55 0.54
CA VAL A 198 9.21 -17.33 0.56
C VAL A 198 10.05 -16.18 1.08
N ALA A 199 10.00 -15.05 0.37
CA ALA A 199 10.87 -13.91 0.63
C ALA A 199 10.44 -13.07 1.84
N MET A 200 9.14 -13.04 2.15
CA MET A 200 8.58 -12.26 3.27
C MET A 200 7.18 -12.75 3.65
N LEU A 201 6.84 -12.68 4.95
CA LEU A 201 5.50 -12.88 5.50
C LEU A 201 4.94 -11.56 6.06
N GLU A 202 3.80 -11.11 5.56
CA GLU A 202 3.14 -9.85 5.92
C GLU A 202 1.97 -10.10 6.89
N GLN A 203 1.97 -9.31 7.98
CA GLN A 203 0.96 -9.23 9.03
C GLN A 203 0.27 -10.59 9.35
N PRO A 204 0.99 -11.57 9.91
CA PRO A 204 0.38 -12.84 10.28
C PRO A 204 -0.67 -12.71 11.38
N LEU A 205 -0.42 -11.86 12.37
CA LEU A 205 -1.24 -11.72 13.58
C LEU A 205 -2.03 -10.41 13.59
N PRO A 206 -3.16 -10.35 14.32
CA PRO A 206 -3.88 -9.11 14.59
C PRO A 206 -2.97 -8.04 15.19
N ALA A 207 -3.08 -6.79 14.73
CA ALA A 207 -2.20 -5.71 15.15
C ALA A 207 -2.23 -5.42 16.67
N GLN A 208 -3.36 -5.71 17.33
CA GLN A 208 -3.51 -5.59 18.78
C GLN A 208 -3.03 -6.81 19.58
N ASP A 209 -2.61 -7.89 18.92
CA ASP A 209 -2.26 -9.18 19.53
C ASP A 209 -1.13 -9.88 18.75
N ASP A 210 -0.04 -9.16 18.50
CA ASP A 210 1.11 -9.60 17.70
C ASP A 210 2.38 -9.88 18.52
N ALA A 211 2.31 -9.82 19.85
CA ALA A 211 3.45 -10.02 20.75
C ALA A 211 4.12 -11.39 20.62
N ALA A 212 3.40 -12.40 20.13
CA ALA A 212 3.96 -13.73 19.92
C ALA A 212 5.09 -13.79 18.87
N LEU A 213 5.25 -12.73 18.06
CA LEU A 213 6.37 -12.59 17.13
C LEU A 213 7.72 -12.50 17.85
N GLU A 214 7.77 -11.98 19.09
CA GLU A 214 9.02 -11.89 19.87
C GLU A 214 9.51 -13.27 20.38
N ASN A 215 8.67 -14.29 20.33
CA ASN A 215 8.90 -15.56 21.01
C ASN A 215 9.68 -16.60 20.19
N PHE A 216 10.09 -16.26 18.96
CA PHE A 216 10.87 -17.15 18.10
C PHE A 216 11.78 -16.36 17.16
N ILE A 217 12.87 -16.99 16.71
CA ILE A 217 13.73 -16.39 15.68
C ILE A 217 13.01 -16.52 14.35
N HIS A 218 12.84 -15.40 13.65
CA HIS A 218 12.17 -15.39 12.35
C HIS A 218 13.01 -16.14 11.30
N PRO A 219 12.50 -17.23 10.69
CA PRO A 219 13.22 -17.95 9.65
C PRO A 219 13.13 -17.27 8.27
N LEU A 220 12.28 -16.25 8.14
CA LEU A 220 12.13 -15.35 6.99
C LEU A 220 11.68 -13.97 7.51
N PRO A 221 11.90 -12.86 6.77
CA PRO A 221 11.44 -11.53 7.17
C PRO A 221 9.93 -11.46 7.43
N ILE A 222 9.54 -10.86 8.55
CA ILE A 222 8.14 -10.58 8.89
C ILE A 222 7.86 -9.07 8.74
N CYS A 223 6.86 -8.72 7.95
CA CYS A 223 6.50 -7.33 7.61
C CYS A 223 5.23 -6.87 8.34
N ALA A 224 5.29 -5.68 8.95
CA ALA A 224 4.14 -5.03 9.55
C ALA A 224 3.33 -4.24 8.49
N ASP A 225 2.05 -4.56 8.34
CA ASP A 225 1.09 -3.75 7.58
C ASP A 225 0.15 -3.04 8.54
N GLU A 226 -0.89 -3.71 9.05
CA GLU A 226 -1.87 -3.14 9.96
C GLU A 226 -1.25 -2.65 11.28
N SER A 227 -0.10 -3.19 11.71
CA SER A 227 0.62 -2.69 12.91
C SER A 227 1.42 -1.40 12.65
N CYS A 228 1.68 -1.03 11.38
CA CYS A 228 2.50 0.13 11.03
C CYS A 228 1.70 1.23 10.32
N HIS A 229 1.55 2.38 10.97
CA HIS A 229 0.83 3.53 10.41
C HIS A 229 1.74 4.73 10.13
N THR A 230 2.49 5.17 11.14
CA THR A 230 3.37 6.36 11.10
C THR A 230 4.66 6.06 11.87
N ARG A 231 5.58 7.03 11.96
CA ARG A 231 6.80 6.89 12.79
C ARG A 231 6.51 6.53 14.24
N SER A 232 5.37 6.96 14.78
CA SER A 232 4.95 6.61 16.15
C SER A 232 4.77 5.10 16.38
N SER A 233 4.54 4.32 15.31
CA SER A 233 4.44 2.86 15.39
C SER A 233 5.81 2.19 15.63
N LEU A 234 6.91 2.76 15.12
CA LEU A 234 8.20 2.07 14.99
C LEU A 234 8.70 1.45 16.29
N LYS A 235 8.60 2.18 17.40
CA LYS A 235 9.04 1.71 18.72
C LYS A 235 8.38 0.39 19.13
N ALA A 236 7.10 0.21 18.81
CA ALA A 236 6.36 -1.01 19.17
C ALA A 236 6.65 -2.18 18.22
N LEU A 237 7.20 -1.91 17.03
CA LEU A 237 7.49 -2.92 16.02
C LEU A 237 8.88 -3.55 16.20
N THR A 238 9.80 -2.85 16.87
CA THR A 238 11.14 -3.37 17.14
C THR A 238 11.07 -4.68 17.91
N GLY A 239 11.69 -5.73 17.36
CA GLY A 239 11.69 -7.09 17.94
C GLY A 239 10.51 -7.96 17.51
N ARG A 240 9.49 -7.40 16.86
CA ARG A 240 8.34 -8.14 16.28
C ARG A 240 8.39 -8.25 14.76
N TYR A 241 8.98 -7.26 14.10
CA TYR A 241 8.98 -7.16 12.64
C TYR A 241 10.36 -6.81 12.13
N ASP A 242 10.69 -7.34 10.95
CA ASP A 242 11.93 -7.06 10.22
C ASP A 242 11.70 -6.01 9.12
N MET A 243 10.45 -5.85 8.69
CA MET A 243 10.05 -4.92 7.63
C MET A 243 8.77 -4.16 7.97
N ILE A 244 8.57 -3.02 7.29
CA ILE A 244 7.30 -2.28 7.34
C ILE A 244 6.72 -2.06 5.94
N ASN A 245 5.39 -2.15 5.82
CA ASN A 245 4.64 -1.78 4.63
C ASN A 245 4.12 -0.34 4.79
N ILE A 246 4.72 0.59 4.04
CA ILE A 246 4.32 1.99 3.98
C ILE A 246 3.16 2.13 3.00
N LYS A 247 2.03 2.71 3.45
CA LYS A 247 0.89 3.08 2.60
C LYS A 247 0.49 4.52 2.89
N LEU A 248 0.26 5.30 1.84
CA LEU A 248 -0.03 6.72 2.00
C LEU A 248 -1.29 6.98 2.84
N ASP A 249 -2.35 6.18 2.68
CA ASP A 249 -3.57 6.30 3.48
C ASP A 249 -3.34 6.03 4.97
N LYS A 250 -2.38 5.18 5.35
CA LYS A 250 -2.03 4.93 6.76
C LYS A 250 -1.18 6.06 7.34
N THR A 251 -0.19 6.52 6.57
CA THR A 251 0.69 7.63 6.97
C THR A 251 -0.01 8.98 6.96
N GLY A 252 -1.13 9.08 6.23
CA GLY A 252 -1.80 10.35 5.96
C GLY A 252 -1.00 11.27 5.05
N GLY A 253 -0.41 10.72 3.99
CA GLY A 253 0.27 11.48 2.93
C GLY A 253 1.75 11.16 2.74
N LEU A 254 2.26 11.58 1.58
CA LEU A 254 3.66 11.40 1.18
C LEU A 254 4.63 12.06 2.17
N THR A 255 4.26 13.19 2.76
CA THR A 255 5.11 13.91 3.73
C THR A 255 5.50 13.03 4.92
N GLU A 256 4.53 12.36 5.56
CA GLU A 256 4.81 11.45 6.68
C GLU A 256 5.44 10.15 6.18
N ALA A 257 5.06 9.66 4.99
CA ALA A 257 5.62 8.45 4.41
C ALA A 257 7.13 8.55 4.15
N LEU A 258 7.61 9.70 3.63
CA LEU A 258 9.05 9.97 3.44
C LEU A 258 9.81 10.00 4.79
N ALA A 259 9.20 10.61 5.80
CA ALA A 259 9.78 10.66 7.14
C ALA A 259 9.82 9.26 7.78
N LEU A 260 8.75 8.47 7.64
CA LEU A 260 8.68 7.08 8.09
C LEU A 260 9.74 6.21 7.40
N ALA A 261 9.88 6.31 6.08
CA ALA A 261 10.89 5.55 5.33
C ALA A 261 12.32 5.84 5.83
N THR A 262 12.62 7.11 6.10
CA THR A 262 13.94 7.53 6.62
C THR A 262 14.20 6.94 8.01
N GLU A 263 13.30 7.18 8.95
CA GLU A 263 13.49 6.75 10.34
C GLU A 263 13.46 5.22 10.49
N ALA A 264 12.61 4.52 9.73
CA ALA A 264 12.56 3.06 9.76
C ALA A 264 13.87 2.43 9.27
N ARG A 265 14.49 3.00 8.22
CA ARG A 265 15.81 2.54 7.74
C ARG A 265 16.92 2.79 8.74
N GLU A 266 16.91 3.93 9.41
CA GLU A 266 17.87 4.24 10.49
C GLU A 266 17.75 3.24 11.65
N GLN A 267 16.55 2.70 11.89
CA GLN A 267 16.28 1.65 12.87
C GLN A 267 16.51 0.21 12.32
N GLY A 268 16.91 0.07 11.06
CA GLY A 268 17.26 -1.23 10.46
C GLY A 268 16.10 -2.01 9.84
N PHE A 269 14.90 -1.44 9.72
CA PHE A 269 13.78 -2.10 9.05
C PHE A 269 13.97 -2.15 7.53
N GLY A 270 13.64 -3.29 6.92
CA GLY A 270 13.40 -3.35 5.48
C GLY A 270 12.09 -2.63 5.12
N LEU A 271 12.01 -2.09 3.91
CA LEU A 271 10.84 -1.32 3.49
C LEU A 271 10.08 -2.00 2.36
N MET A 272 8.77 -2.02 2.49
CA MET A 272 7.82 -2.33 1.42
C MET A 272 6.94 -1.10 1.17
N LEU A 273 6.62 -0.83 -0.09
CA LEU A 273 5.66 0.21 -0.47
C LEU A 273 4.38 -0.46 -0.96
N GLY A 274 3.28 -0.30 -0.23
CA GLY A 274 1.98 -0.85 -0.59
C GLY A 274 0.99 0.24 -1.00
N CYS A 275 -0.15 -0.21 -1.51
CA CYS A 275 -1.30 0.63 -1.80
C CYS A 275 -2.60 0.03 -1.22
N MET A 276 -3.67 0.81 -1.30
CA MET A 276 -5.04 0.31 -1.23
C MET A 276 -5.53 0.05 -2.67
N LEU A 277 -6.76 -0.46 -2.83
CA LEU A 277 -7.44 -0.33 -4.13
C LEU A 277 -7.63 1.17 -4.42
N CYS A 278 -7.06 1.63 -5.52
CA CYS A 278 -6.95 3.04 -5.88
C CYS A 278 -6.70 3.20 -7.38
N THR A 279 -6.77 4.43 -7.88
CA THR A 279 -6.43 4.76 -9.27
C THR A 279 -4.95 5.08 -9.42
N SER A 280 -4.52 5.31 -10.66
CA SER A 280 -3.16 5.78 -10.95
C SER A 280 -2.77 7.09 -10.23
N ARG A 281 -3.72 7.90 -9.75
CA ARG A 281 -3.42 9.13 -8.97
C ARG A 281 -2.70 8.80 -7.67
N ALA A 282 -3.22 7.85 -6.90
CA ALA A 282 -2.62 7.46 -5.61
C ALA A 282 -1.25 6.78 -5.80
N ILE A 283 -1.12 5.93 -6.82
CA ILE A 283 0.18 5.30 -7.13
C ILE A 283 1.22 6.35 -7.53
N SER A 284 0.84 7.34 -8.35
CA SER A 284 1.73 8.44 -8.75
C SER A 284 2.25 9.23 -7.55
N ALA A 285 1.40 9.47 -6.55
CA ALA A 285 1.79 10.14 -5.30
C ALA A 285 2.80 9.31 -4.47
N ALA A 286 2.77 7.99 -4.56
CA ALA A 286 3.65 7.09 -3.83
C ALA A 286 5.02 6.84 -4.51
N LEU A 287 5.12 7.06 -5.83
CA LEU A 287 6.32 6.79 -6.63
C LEU A 287 7.65 7.32 -6.06
N PRO A 288 7.73 8.51 -5.43
CA PRO A 288 8.99 8.98 -4.87
C PRO A 288 9.62 8.07 -3.80
N LEU A 289 8.85 7.14 -3.21
CA LEU A 289 9.35 6.15 -2.26
C LEU A 289 9.95 4.92 -2.95
N MET A 290 9.74 4.72 -4.26
CA MET A 290 10.15 3.50 -4.97
C MET A 290 11.64 3.15 -4.85
N PRO A 291 12.59 4.10 -4.96
CA PRO A 291 14.01 3.78 -4.79
C PRO A 291 14.38 3.33 -3.38
N GLN A 292 13.44 3.40 -2.43
CA GLN A 292 13.67 3.11 -1.04
C GLN A 292 13.24 1.71 -0.60
N VAL A 293 12.52 0.97 -1.43
CA VAL A 293 11.83 -0.25 -1.00
C VAL A 293 12.41 -1.52 -1.62
N SER A 294 12.37 -2.60 -0.85
CA SER A 294 12.73 -3.95 -1.29
C SER A 294 11.60 -4.59 -2.10
N PHE A 295 10.34 -4.26 -1.78
CA PHE A 295 9.16 -4.73 -2.48
C PHE A 295 8.18 -3.58 -2.73
N ALA A 296 7.52 -3.59 -3.88
CA ALA A 296 6.43 -2.69 -4.21
C ALA A 296 5.17 -3.50 -4.53
N ASP A 297 4.07 -3.13 -3.90
CA ASP A 297 2.73 -3.69 -4.07
C ASP A 297 1.79 -2.54 -4.46
N LEU A 298 1.91 -2.15 -5.73
CA LEU A 298 1.27 -0.99 -6.34
C LEU A 298 0.27 -1.40 -7.44
N ASP A 299 -0.27 -2.62 -7.35
CA ASP A 299 -1.14 -3.21 -8.37
C ASP A 299 -2.60 -2.71 -8.28
N GLY A 300 -2.93 -1.81 -7.35
CA GLY A 300 -4.26 -1.26 -7.13
C GLY A 300 -5.03 -0.88 -8.41
N PRO A 301 -4.46 -0.08 -9.33
CA PRO A 301 -5.12 0.30 -10.57
C PRO A 301 -5.41 -0.88 -11.50
N THR A 302 -4.59 -1.93 -11.46
CA THR A 302 -4.77 -3.13 -12.31
C THR A 302 -6.00 -3.96 -11.92
N TRP A 303 -6.54 -3.74 -10.71
CA TRP A 303 -7.78 -4.34 -10.24
C TRP A 303 -9.03 -3.64 -10.79
N LEU A 304 -8.92 -2.37 -11.16
CA LEU A 304 -10.04 -1.60 -11.69
C LEU A 304 -10.40 -2.07 -13.11
N ALA A 305 -11.68 -2.03 -13.47
CA ALA A 305 -12.13 -2.31 -14.83
C ALA A 305 -11.76 -1.18 -15.80
N VAL A 306 -11.65 0.05 -15.28
CA VAL A 306 -11.17 1.26 -15.96
C VAL A 306 -10.39 2.10 -14.95
N ASP A 307 -9.44 2.89 -15.43
CA ASP A 307 -8.63 3.79 -14.60
C ASP A 307 -8.79 5.24 -15.10
N VAL A 308 -8.20 6.21 -14.39
CA VAL A 308 -8.19 7.63 -14.80
C VAL A 308 -7.51 7.86 -16.15
N GLU A 309 -7.75 9.02 -16.77
CA GLU A 309 -7.09 9.41 -18.02
C GLU A 309 -6.31 10.72 -17.84
N PRO A 310 -4.97 10.72 -18.06
CA PRO A 310 -4.11 9.58 -18.38
C PRO A 310 -3.83 8.68 -17.15
N ALA A 311 -3.76 7.36 -17.37
CA ALA A 311 -3.35 6.37 -16.39
C ALA A 311 -1.83 6.10 -16.45
N LEU A 312 -1.29 5.56 -15.36
CA LEU A 312 0.01 4.89 -15.37
C LEU A 312 -0.07 3.63 -16.24
N ARG A 313 1.04 3.28 -16.88
CA ARG A 313 1.10 2.13 -17.78
C ARG A 313 1.56 0.89 -17.03
N PHE A 314 0.67 -0.09 -16.91
CA PHE A 314 0.99 -1.39 -16.34
C PHE A 314 1.10 -2.49 -17.41
N THR A 315 2.03 -3.41 -17.19
CA THR A 315 1.96 -4.78 -17.71
C THR A 315 1.99 -5.74 -16.53
N THR A 316 1.71 -7.03 -16.74
CA THR A 316 1.66 -8.01 -15.64
C THR A 316 2.96 -8.01 -14.82
N GLY A 317 2.88 -7.56 -13.56
CA GLY A 317 4.02 -7.46 -12.64
C GLY A 317 4.99 -6.29 -12.87
N GLN A 318 4.68 -5.35 -13.77
CA GLN A 318 5.54 -4.20 -14.06
C GLN A 318 4.76 -2.90 -14.20
N LEU A 319 5.33 -1.82 -13.66
CA LEU A 319 4.90 -0.44 -13.83
C LEU A 319 5.92 0.30 -14.71
N HIS A 320 5.45 0.95 -15.77
CA HIS A 320 6.24 1.72 -16.74
C HIS A 320 5.97 3.22 -16.56
N LEU A 321 7.02 4.02 -16.39
CA LEU A 321 6.97 5.48 -16.23
C LEU A 321 7.38 6.25 -17.48
#